data_AF-A0A712CNP9-F1
#
_entry.id   AF-A0A712CNP9-F1
#
_cell.length_a   1.000
_cell.length_b   1.000
_cell.length_c   1.000
_cell.angle_alpha   90.00
_cell.angle_beta   90.00
_cell.angle_gamma   90.00
#
_symmetry.space_group_name_H-M   'P 1'
#
loop_
_entity.id
_entity.type
_entity.pdbx_description
1 polymer ?
#
loop_
_entity_poly.entity_id
_entity_poly.type
_entity_poly.pdbx_seq_one_letter_code
_entity_poly.pdbx_strand_id
1 'polypeptide(L)'
;MSDALLNAGRQTLMLELQEASRLPERLGDDFVRAANIIIHCEGKVIVSGIGKSGHIGKKIAATLASTGTPAFFVHPAEALHGDL
;
A
#
# COMPACT_ATOMS: atom_id res chain seq x y z
N MET A 1 -17.62 -23.83 -19.31
CA MET A 1 -17.64 -22.46 -18.75
C MET A 1 -17.07 -22.43 -17.34
N SER A 2 -17.51 -23.31 -16.43
CA SER A 2 -16.97 -23.40 -15.06
C SER A 2 -15.47 -23.67 -15.01
N ASP A 3 -14.94 -24.57 -15.86
CA ASP A 3 -13.49 -24.84 -15.90
C ASP A 3 -12.66 -23.62 -16.33
N ALA A 4 -13.17 -22.81 -17.25
CA ALA A 4 -12.49 -21.59 -17.68
C ALA A 4 -12.42 -20.55 -16.53
N LEU A 5 -13.49 -20.40 -15.75
CA LEU A 5 -13.50 -19.51 -14.58
C LEU A 5 -12.57 -20.00 -13.47
N LEU A 6 -12.56 -21.31 -13.19
CA LEU A 6 -11.65 -21.91 -12.20
C LEU A 6 -10.18 -21.77 -12.64
N ASN A 7 -9.89 -21.96 -13.93
CA ASN A 7 -8.55 -21.79 -14.47
C ASN A 7 -8.10 -20.33 -14.42
N ALA A 8 -8.99 -19.38 -14.74
CA ALA A 8 -8.69 -17.95 -14.61
C ALA A 8 -8.38 -17.56 -13.15
N GLY A 9 -9.20 -18.02 -12.19
CA GLY A 9 -8.96 -17.78 -10.77
C GLY A 9 -7.62 -18.36 -10.28
N ARG A 10 -7.31 -19.61 -10.66
CA ARG A 10 -6.00 -20.23 -10.34
C ARG A 10 -4.85 -19.45 -10.96
N GLN A 11 -4.96 -19.07 -12.23
CA GLN A 11 -3.91 -18.34 -12.92
C GLN A 11 -3.62 -16.98 -12.24
N THR A 12 -4.66 -16.22 -11.87
CA THR A 12 -4.50 -14.96 -11.16
C THR A 12 -3.77 -15.16 -9.82
N LEU A 13 -4.21 -16.13 -9.01
CA LEU A 13 -3.58 -16.40 -7.71
C LEU A 13 -2.12 -16.84 -7.87
N MET A 14 -1.81 -17.67 -8.86
CA MET A 14 -0.43 -18.10 -9.13
C MET A 14 0.47 -16.94 -9.55
N LEU A 15 -0.03 -16.02 -10.37
CA LEU A 15 0.70 -14.80 -10.75
C LEU A 15 0.97 -13.90 -9.54
N GLU A 16 -0.03 -13.69 -8.68
CA GLU A 16 0.13 -12.89 -7.47
C GLU A 16 1.13 -13.52 -6.49
N LEU A 17 1.08 -14.84 -6.28
CA LEU A 17 2.04 -15.57 -5.45
C LEU A 17 3.46 -15.47 -5.99
N GLN A 18 3.63 -15.57 -7.31
CA GLN A 18 4.94 -15.44 -7.95
C GLN A 18 5.54 -14.04 -7.76
N GLU A 19 4.74 -12.97 -7.84
CA GLU A 19 5.26 -11.63 -7.59
C GLU A 19 5.45 -11.36 -6.08
N ALA A 20 4.59 -11.91 -5.22
CA ALA A 20 4.75 -11.83 -3.78
C ALA A 20 6.02 -12.53 -3.28
N SER A 21 6.41 -13.65 -3.89
CA SER A 21 7.62 -14.40 -3.51
C SER A 21 8.92 -13.63 -3.75
N ARG A 22 8.90 -12.60 -4.61
CA ARG A 22 10.02 -11.70 -4.87
C ARG A 22 10.12 -10.54 -3.87
N LEU A 23 9.09 -10.29 -3.06
CA LEU A 23 9.09 -9.17 -2.11
C LEU A 23 10.21 -9.22 -1.05
N PRO A 24 10.62 -10.39 -0.51
CA PRO A 24 11.73 -10.45 0.43
C PRO A 24 13.03 -9.85 -0.11
N GLU A 25 13.31 -10.02 -1.40
CA GLU A 25 14.52 -9.47 -2.06
C GLU A 25 14.50 -7.93 -2.14
N ARG A 26 13.32 -7.32 -1.99
CA ARG A 26 13.14 -5.86 -2.00
C ARG A 26 13.32 -5.23 -0.62
N LEU A 27 13.48 -6.02 0.44
CA LEU A 27 13.71 -5.55 1.80
C LEU A 27 15.20 -5.22 2.02
N GLY A 28 15.69 -4.21 1.30
CA GLY A 28 17.06 -3.70 1.42
C GLY A 28 17.15 -2.38 2.20
N ASP A 29 18.25 -1.66 2.01
CA ASP A 29 18.54 -0.41 2.73
C ASP A 29 17.42 0.63 2.59
N ASP A 30 16.78 0.72 1.41
CA ASP A 30 15.68 1.65 1.13
C ASP A 30 14.48 1.40 2.04
N PHE A 31 14.17 0.13 2.32
CA PHE A 31 13.12 -0.25 3.24
C PHE A 31 13.45 0.19 4.67
N VAL A 32 14.69 -0.06 5.12
CA VAL A 32 15.17 0.35 6.45
C VAL A 32 15.13 1.88 6.60
N ARG A 33 15.57 2.61 5.56
CA ARG A 33 15.50 4.08 5.55
C ARG A 33 14.06 4.59 5.64
N ALA A 34 13.14 4.02 4.85
CA ALA A 34 11.73 4.40 4.92
C ALA A 34 11.10 4.11 6.29
N ALA A 35 11.37 2.94 6.87
CA ALA A 35 10.90 2.58 8.20
C ALA A 35 11.42 3.54 9.29
N ASN A 36 12.71 3.89 9.24
CA ASN A 36 13.30 4.84 10.18
C ASN A 36 12.69 6.24 10.06
N ILE A 37 12.47 6.74 8.84
CA ILE A 37 11.79 8.03 8.62
C ILE A 37 10.39 8.03 9.24
N ILE A 38 9.65 6.93 9.05
CA ILE A 38 8.28 6.79 9.57
C ILE A 38 8.27 6.73 11.11
N ILE A 39 9.13 5.89 11.71
CA ILE A 39 9.16 5.68 13.18
C ILE A 39 9.57 6.96 13.93
N HIS A 40 10.43 7.79 13.33
CA HIS A 40 10.87 9.05 13.93
C HIS A 40 10.02 10.26 13.48
N CYS A 41 8.89 10.04 12.81
CA CYS A 41 8.00 11.13 12.41
C CYS A 41 7.28 11.70 13.64
N GLU A 42 7.58 12.94 14.01
CA GLU A 42 6.89 13.66 15.10
C GLU A 42 5.48 14.14 14.72
N GLY A 43 5.17 14.16 13.42
CA GLY A 43 3.90 14.59 12.87
C GLY A 43 2.97 13.42 12.56
N LYS A 44 2.48 13.41 11.32
CA LYS A 44 1.57 12.39 10.79
C LYS A 44 2.08 11.92 9.44
N VAL A 45 2.00 10.62 9.19
CA VAL A 45 2.32 10.05 7.88
C VAL A 45 1.15 10.29 6.93
N ILE A 46 1.40 11.04 5.86
CA ILE A 46 0.41 11.22 4.79
C ILE A 46 0.68 10.20 3.69
N VAL A 47 -0.32 9.39 3.39
CA VAL A 47 -0.31 8.45 2.27
C VAL A 47 -1.18 9.01 1.16
N SER A 48 -0.70 8.97 -0.08
CA SER A 48 -1.45 9.50 -1.22
C SER A 48 -1.34 8.59 -2.44
N GLY A 49 -2.34 8.63 -3.30
CA GLY A 49 -2.39 7.82 -4.51
C GLY A 49 -3.70 7.98 -5.27
N ILE A 50 -3.71 7.59 -6.55
CA ILE A 50 -4.86 7.70 -7.45
C ILE A 50 -5.31 6.29 -7.86
N GLY A 51 -6.62 6.10 -8.05
CA GLY A 51 -7.20 4.86 -8.55
C GLY A 51 -6.90 3.66 -7.64
N LYS A 52 -6.47 2.53 -8.22
CA LYS A 52 -6.15 1.30 -7.46
C LYS A 52 -5.09 1.55 -6.38
N SER A 53 -4.07 2.33 -6.69
CA SER A 53 -3.03 2.70 -5.71
C SER A 53 -3.59 3.56 -4.58
N GLY A 54 -4.61 4.38 -4.84
CA GLY A 54 -5.34 5.13 -3.82
C GLY A 54 -6.07 4.20 -2.82
N HIS A 55 -6.73 3.15 -3.32
CA HIS A 55 -7.37 2.15 -2.44
C HIS A 55 -6.36 1.43 -1.54
N ILE A 56 -5.21 1.02 -2.08
CA ILE A 56 -4.13 0.41 -1.30
C ILE A 56 -3.55 1.43 -0.29
N GLY A 57 -3.32 2.67 -0.72
CA GLY A 57 -2.84 3.75 0.14
C GLY A 57 -3.77 4.01 1.33
N LYS A 58 -5.09 3.98 1.11
CA LYS A 58 -6.09 4.09 2.17
C LYS A 58 -5.98 2.96 3.20
N LYS A 59 -5.77 1.72 2.74
CA LYS A 59 -5.53 0.58 3.64
C LYS A 59 -4.23 0.74 4.41
N ILE A 60 -3.15 1.19 3.76
CA ILE A 60 -1.85 1.42 4.42
C ILE A 60 -1.99 2.46 5.53
N ALA A 61 -2.60 3.62 5.24
CA ALA A 61 -2.82 4.66 6.26
C ALA A 61 -3.64 4.13 7.45
N ALA A 62 -4.74 3.42 7.19
CA ALA A 62 -5.55 2.81 8.25
C ALA A 62 -4.75 1.79 9.08
N THR A 63 -3.88 1.01 8.43
CA THR A 63 -3.03 0.03 9.12
C THR A 63 -2.04 0.72 10.04
N LEU A 64 -1.29 1.69 9.52
CA LEU A 64 -0.32 2.48 10.30
C LEU A 64 -0.99 3.13 11.51
N ALA A 65 -2.14 3.77 11.31
CA ALA A 65 -2.91 4.40 12.39
C ALA A 65 -3.33 3.39 13.47
N SER A 66 -3.78 2.20 13.06
CA SER A 66 -4.20 1.14 14.00
C SER A 66 -3.03 0.49 14.75
N THR A 67 -1.81 0.60 14.23
CA THR A 67 -0.59 0.05 14.85
C THR A 67 0.26 1.13 15.54
N GLY A 68 -0.32 2.29 15.86
CA GLY A 68 0.34 3.32 16.67
C GLY A 68 1.17 4.35 15.90
N THR A 69 1.14 4.34 14.56
CA THR A 69 1.76 5.37 13.71
C THR A 69 0.66 6.30 13.16
N PRO A 70 0.49 7.53 13.67
CA PRO A 70 -0.56 8.43 13.18
C PRO A 70 -0.46 8.65 11.67
N ALA A 71 -1.48 8.23 10.91
CA ALA A 71 -1.44 8.27 9.46
C ALA A 71 -2.81 8.57 8.82
N PHE A 72 -2.81 9.27 7.69
CA PHE A 72 -4.01 9.67 6.95
C PHE A 72 -3.81 9.47 5.45
N PHE A 73 -4.89 9.15 4.74
CA PHE A 73 -4.89 9.11 3.28
C PHE A 73 -5.44 10.41 2.71
N VAL A 74 -4.75 10.97 1.72
CA VAL A 74 -5.20 12.16 0.99
C VAL A 74 -5.23 11.83 -0.50
N HIS A 75 -6.39 12.02 -1.15
CA HIS A 75 -6.48 11.87 -2.60
C HIS A 75 -5.82 13.07 -3.29
N PRO A 76 -4.89 12.90 -4.25
CA PRO A 76 -4.17 14.02 -4.87
C PRO A 76 -5.06 15.12 -5.47
N ALA A 77 -6.23 14.75 -6.02
CA ALA A 77 -7.17 15.72 -6.57
C ALA A 77 -7.86 16.57 -5.48
N GLU A 78 -8.03 16.03 -4.27
CA GLU A 78 -8.63 16.74 -3.13
C GLU A 78 -7.58 17.67 -2.49
N ALA A 79 -6.33 17.20 -2.37
CA ALA A 79 -5.21 18.00 -1.85
C ALA A 79 -5.00 19.32 -2.59
N LEU A 80 -5.21 19.34 -3.91
CA LEU A 80 -5.03 20.53 -4.73
C LEU A 80 -6.08 21.63 -4.44
N HIS A 81 -7.25 21.26 -3.93
CA HIS A 81 -8.34 22.19 -3.63
C HIS A 81 -8.33 22.67 -2.17
N GLY A 82 -7.36 22.23 -1.36
CA GLY A 82 -7.26 22.60 0.05
C GLY A 82 -8.22 21.84 0.96
N ASP A 83 -8.93 20.84 0.45
CA ASP A 83 -9.69 19.88 1.25
C ASP A 83 -8.69 18.93 1.94
N LEU A 84 -8.32 19.29 3.18
CA LEU A 84 -7.52 18.49 4.10
C LEU A 84 -8.33 18.18 5.36
#